data_AF-M0ZPV1-F1
#
_entry.id   AF-M0ZPV1-F1
#
_cell.length_a   1.000
_cell.length_b   1.000
_cell.length_c   1.000
_cell.angle_alpha   90.00
_cell.angle_beta   90.00
_cell.angle_gamma   90.00
#
_symmetry.space_group_name_H-M   'P 1'
#
loop_
_entity.id
_entity.type
_entity.pdbx_description
1 polymer ?
#
loop_
_entity_poly.entity_id
_entity_poly.type
_entity_poly.pdbx_seq_one_letter_code
_entity_poly.pdbx_strand_id
1 'polypeptide(L)'
;MSEDEERPCPSDLTGGATAKARNCCFNAAVTGGGGGIFNFSPHPDQVLENVLENVLCFLTDRRDRNAASLVSKSWYRAEALTRSEVFIGNCYAVSPTRVTTRFKRVTSVAIKGKPRFADFSLLPPDWGAHFTPWASVLGDSYRGLEKLYLKRMSISDDDLGLLARCFPSFKELVLVCCDGFGTSGLAIVARDCRQIRVLDLIESEVSDDEVDWVSYFPENKTCLESLTFDCVECPIDFEALEKLVIRSPSLKRLRLNRFVSITQLYRLMIRAPQLTNLGTGSFGSSTVIDEPDPDYASAFAACKSIVCLSGFKEIVPEYLPAIYPVCGNLTSLNLSYGANINTEQFKSVISRCHKLQVLWVFDSVCDEGLEAVAATCKDLREIRVFPIEAREDADAPVSEAGLLAISEGCSKLKSILYFCQRMTNAAVIAMSKNCPDLVVFRLCIMGRHLPDHVTNEPMDEGFGAIVKNCKKLTRLAVSGLLTDKAFSYIGQYGKLVRTLSVAFAGNSDLALKYVLEGCPKLQKLEIRDCPFGDLSLRSGVHHYYNMRFLWLSSCRVTLQGCQEIARQLPRLVVEVISGDEEGSETGEHVNTLYMYRSLDGPRADVPSFVQIL
;
A
#
# COMPACT_ATOMS: atom_id res chain seq x y z
N MET A 1 10.06 4.75 5.41
CA MET A 1 9.10 3.96 6.19
C MET A 1 7.74 4.01 5.51
N SER A 2 7.30 2.91 4.90
CA SER A 2 6.30 2.98 3.83
C SER A 2 4.82 3.06 4.25
N GLU A 3 4.06 3.89 3.54
CA GLU A 3 2.60 4.03 3.49
C GLU A 3 1.98 2.70 3.01
N ASP A 4 1.85 1.74 3.93
CA ASP A 4 1.19 0.46 3.67
C ASP A 4 -0.33 0.63 3.51
N GLU A 5 -0.80 1.03 2.34
CA GLU A 5 -2.21 0.85 1.97
C GLU A 5 -2.41 -0.54 1.32
N GLU A 6 -3.10 -1.43 2.03
CA GLU A 6 -4.08 -2.30 1.39
C GLU A 6 -5.43 -1.57 1.46
N ARG A 7 -5.53 -0.41 0.80
CA ARG A 7 -6.85 0.08 0.41
C ARG A 7 -7.46 -0.98 -0.51
N PRO A 8 -8.74 -1.33 -0.36
CA PRO A 8 -9.46 -1.88 -1.50
C PRO A 8 -9.34 -0.90 -2.68
N CYS A 9 -9.43 -1.40 -3.91
CA CYS A 9 -9.43 -0.53 -5.09
C CYS A 9 -10.50 0.59 -4.92
N PRO A 10 -10.37 1.75 -5.59
CA PRO A 10 -11.29 2.88 -5.44
C PRO A 10 -12.79 2.55 -5.67
N SER A 11 -13.10 1.37 -6.22
CA SER A 11 -14.45 0.83 -6.39
C SER A 11 -15.19 0.52 -5.07
N ASP A 12 -14.52 0.33 -3.93
CA ASP A 12 -15.18 -0.08 -2.67
C ASP A 12 -15.63 1.11 -1.77
N LEU A 13 -15.52 2.36 -2.21
CA LEU A 13 -15.86 3.55 -1.39
C LEU A 13 -16.93 4.49 -1.97
N THR A 14 -17.72 4.05 -2.96
CA THR A 14 -18.90 4.82 -3.41
C THR A 14 -20.21 4.28 -2.84
N GLY A 15 -20.41 4.45 -1.53
CA GLY A 15 -21.72 4.34 -0.91
C GLY A 15 -22.52 5.62 -1.17
N GLY A 16 -23.49 5.56 -2.08
CA GLY A 16 -24.53 6.59 -2.23
C GLY A 16 -24.42 7.46 -3.48
N ALA A 17 -24.62 6.89 -4.66
CA ALA A 17 -25.11 7.63 -5.82
C ALA A 17 -26.09 6.76 -6.60
N THR A 18 -27.33 7.22 -6.70
CA THR A 18 -28.41 6.63 -7.48
C THR A 18 -27.93 6.21 -8.87
N ALA A 19 -28.05 4.91 -9.18
CA ALA A 19 -27.76 4.34 -10.47
C ALA A 19 -28.63 5.01 -11.55
N LYS A 20 -28.07 5.96 -12.30
CA LYS A 20 -28.62 6.39 -13.58
C LYS A 20 -28.00 5.53 -14.67
N ALA A 21 -28.84 4.68 -15.24
CA ALA A 21 -28.54 3.81 -16.37
C ALA A 21 -27.89 4.60 -17.52
N ARG A 22 -26.73 4.14 -17.97
CA ARG A 22 -26.22 4.45 -19.31
C ARG A 22 -26.69 3.35 -20.24
N ASN A 23 -27.67 3.67 -21.08
CA ASN A 23 -28.03 2.84 -22.23
C ASN A 23 -26.86 2.81 -23.21
N CYS A 24 -26.19 1.67 -23.32
CA CYS A 24 -25.33 1.37 -24.46
C CYS A 24 -26.21 0.83 -25.60
N CYS A 25 -26.77 1.73 -26.42
CA CYS A 25 -27.33 1.35 -27.71
C CYS A 25 -26.19 1.16 -28.72
N PHE A 26 -26.04 -0.06 -29.23
CA PHE A 26 -25.24 -0.35 -30.41
C PHE A 26 -25.97 0.21 -31.65
N ASN A 27 -25.43 1.26 -32.26
CA ASN A 27 -25.81 1.66 -33.62
C ASN A 27 -24.87 0.97 -34.62
N ALA A 28 -25.31 -0.15 -35.17
CA ALA A 28 -24.75 -0.68 -36.40
C ALA A 28 -25.46 0.01 -37.57
N ALA A 29 -24.76 0.91 -38.25
CA ALA A 29 -25.23 1.46 -39.52
C ALA A 29 -25.14 0.38 -40.60
N VAL A 30 -26.29 -0.04 -41.15
CA VAL A 30 -26.36 -0.93 -42.32
C VAL A 30 -26.83 -0.10 -43.51
N THR A 31 -25.93 0.08 -44.46
CA THR A 31 -26.24 0.58 -45.81
C THR A 31 -27.06 -0.46 -46.58
N GLY A 32 -28.09 0.00 -47.28
CA GLY A 32 -29.16 -0.82 -47.85
C GLY A 32 -28.79 -1.80 -48.97
N GLY A 33 -29.71 -2.73 -49.18
CA GLY A 33 -29.77 -3.69 -50.28
C GLY A 33 -30.80 -4.77 -49.94
N GLY A 34 -31.90 -4.84 -50.69
CA GLY A 34 -33.13 -5.53 -50.30
C GLY A 34 -33.10 -7.07 -50.40
N GLY A 35 -34.08 -7.68 -49.72
CA GLY A 35 -34.56 -9.04 -50.00
C GLY A 35 -34.28 -10.07 -48.90
N GLY A 36 -35.33 -10.41 -48.13
CA GLY A 36 -35.37 -11.64 -47.31
C GLY A 36 -35.42 -11.41 -45.80
N ILE A 37 -36.63 -11.44 -45.22
CA ILE A 37 -36.82 -11.50 -43.77
C ILE A 37 -36.44 -12.91 -43.31
N PHE A 38 -35.20 -13.09 -42.85
CA PHE A 38 -34.83 -14.21 -41.99
C PHE A 38 -34.84 -13.70 -40.54
N ASN A 39 -35.93 -14.00 -39.83
CA ASN A 39 -35.95 -13.90 -38.37
C ASN A 39 -34.96 -14.93 -37.80
N PHE A 40 -33.72 -14.51 -37.53
CA PHE A 40 -32.85 -15.25 -36.63
C PHE A 40 -33.41 -15.11 -35.22
N SER A 41 -34.19 -16.09 -34.77
CA SER A 41 -34.34 -16.34 -33.34
C SER A 41 -32.94 -16.63 -32.80
N PRO A 42 -32.40 -15.87 -31.84
CA PRO A 42 -31.15 -16.26 -31.20
C PRO A 42 -31.32 -17.65 -30.62
N HIS A 43 -30.36 -18.54 -30.86
CA HIS A 43 -30.38 -19.88 -30.26
C HIS A 43 -30.50 -19.74 -28.73
N PRO A 44 -31.22 -20.63 -28.04
CA PRO A 44 -31.41 -20.56 -26.59
C PRO A 44 -30.09 -20.37 -25.82
N ASP A 45 -29.01 -20.97 -26.33
CA ASP A 45 -27.65 -20.87 -25.79
C ASP A 45 -27.08 -19.44 -25.85
N GLN A 46 -27.37 -18.68 -26.91
CA GLN A 46 -26.94 -17.27 -27.04
C GLN A 46 -27.66 -16.34 -26.06
N VAL A 47 -28.94 -16.61 -25.80
CA VAL A 47 -29.70 -15.84 -24.80
C VAL A 47 -29.15 -16.13 -23.39
N LEU A 48 -28.84 -17.40 -23.09
CA LEU A 48 -28.25 -17.79 -21.81
C LEU A 48 -26.85 -17.19 -21.61
N GLU A 49 -26.02 -17.16 -22.65
CA GLU A 49 -24.69 -16.54 -22.61
C GLU A 49 -24.76 -15.03 -22.39
N ASN A 50 -25.67 -14.32 -23.07
CA ASN A 50 -25.88 -12.89 -22.84
C ASN A 50 -26.38 -12.58 -21.42
N VAL A 51 -27.27 -13.42 -20.88
CA VAL A 51 -27.72 -13.26 -19.48
C VAL A 51 -26.56 -13.51 -18.52
N LEU A 52 -25.75 -14.55 -18.77
CA LEU A 52 -24.57 -14.87 -17.96
C LEU A 52 -23.55 -13.72 -17.95
N GLU A 53 -23.22 -13.15 -19.11
CA GLU A 53 -22.31 -12.01 -19.20
C GLU A 53 -22.81 -10.82 -18.39
N ASN A 54 -24.12 -10.52 -18.45
CA ASN A 54 -24.72 -9.45 -17.67
C ASN A 54 -24.66 -9.73 -16.16
N VAL A 55 -24.97 -10.96 -15.72
CA VAL A 55 -24.86 -11.36 -14.30
C VAL A 55 -23.43 -11.18 -13.81
N LEU A 56 -22.45 -11.60 -14.61
CA LEU A 56 -21.03 -11.51 -14.28
C LEU A 56 -20.57 -10.06 -14.12
N CYS A 57 -21.13 -9.10 -14.85
CA CYS A 57 -20.84 -7.66 -14.68
C CYS A 57 -21.25 -7.10 -13.31
N PHE A 58 -22.19 -7.74 -12.60
CA PHE A 58 -22.57 -7.35 -11.24
C PHE A 58 -21.68 -7.97 -10.16
N LEU A 59 -20.84 -8.95 -10.50
CA LEU A 59 -19.85 -9.53 -9.56
C LEU A 59 -18.61 -8.65 -9.51
N THR A 60 -18.49 -7.84 -8.47
CA THR A 60 -17.34 -6.94 -8.27
C THR A 60 -16.20 -7.58 -7.47
N ASP A 61 -16.48 -8.54 -6.59
CA ASP A 61 -15.43 -9.19 -5.79
C ASP A 61 -14.59 -10.17 -6.64
N ARG A 62 -13.26 -10.00 -6.56
CA ARG A 62 -12.30 -10.81 -7.31
C ARG A 62 -12.36 -12.31 -7.00
N ARG A 63 -12.70 -12.70 -5.78
CA ARG A 63 -12.80 -14.11 -5.35
C ARG A 63 -14.07 -14.73 -5.90
N ASP A 64 -15.16 -13.99 -5.89
CA ASP A 64 -16.41 -14.42 -6.50
C ASP A 64 -16.23 -14.62 -8.01
N ARG A 65 -15.55 -13.69 -8.68
CA ARG A 65 -15.15 -13.84 -10.10
C ARG A 65 -14.27 -15.07 -10.34
N ASN A 66 -13.32 -15.33 -9.45
CA ASN A 66 -12.48 -16.53 -9.55
C ASN A 66 -13.31 -17.81 -9.35
N ALA A 67 -14.21 -17.86 -8.37
CA ALA A 67 -15.09 -18.99 -8.12
C ALA A 67 -16.05 -19.24 -9.29
N ALA A 68 -16.66 -18.18 -9.81
CA ALA A 68 -17.52 -18.20 -10.99
C ALA A 68 -16.80 -18.82 -12.20
N SER A 69 -15.53 -18.45 -12.44
CA SER A 69 -14.73 -19.00 -13.55
C SER A 69 -14.49 -20.52 -13.48
N LEU A 70 -14.72 -21.15 -12.32
CA LEU A 70 -14.48 -22.57 -12.08
C LEU A 70 -15.75 -23.43 -12.18
N VAL A 71 -16.92 -22.83 -12.39
CA VAL A 71 -18.20 -23.56 -12.44
C VAL A 71 -18.29 -24.46 -13.67
N SER A 72 -17.95 -23.95 -14.86
CA SER A 72 -17.96 -24.70 -16.12
C SER A 72 -17.08 -24.04 -17.18
N LYS A 73 -16.84 -24.72 -18.31
CA LYS A 73 -16.10 -24.14 -19.44
C LYS A 73 -16.80 -22.91 -20.05
N SER A 74 -18.12 -22.85 -20.01
CA SER A 74 -18.89 -21.68 -20.48
C SER A 74 -18.67 -20.49 -19.53
N TRP A 75 -18.82 -20.71 -18.22
CA TRP A 75 -18.54 -19.68 -17.22
C TRP A 75 -17.09 -19.20 -17.25
N TYR A 76 -16.14 -20.12 -17.43
CA TYR A 76 -14.72 -19.77 -17.60
C TYR A 76 -14.49 -18.78 -18.74
N ARG A 77 -15.15 -18.98 -19.90
CA ARG A 77 -15.02 -18.10 -21.07
C ARG A 77 -15.74 -16.78 -20.88
N ALA A 78 -16.99 -16.80 -20.42
CA ALA A 78 -17.79 -15.59 -20.18
C ALA A 78 -17.15 -14.70 -19.10
N GLU A 79 -16.61 -15.30 -18.04
CA GLU A 79 -15.87 -14.59 -17.00
C GLU A 79 -14.60 -13.96 -17.56
N ALA A 80 -13.84 -14.69 -18.38
CA ALA A 80 -12.64 -14.16 -18.99
C ALA A 80 -12.91 -12.95 -19.92
N LEU A 81 -14.06 -12.92 -20.61
CA LEU A 81 -14.47 -11.84 -21.50
C LEU A 81 -15.04 -10.61 -20.78
N THR A 82 -15.67 -10.82 -19.61
CA THR A 82 -16.33 -9.75 -18.85
C THR A 82 -15.47 -9.18 -17.73
N ARG A 83 -14.28 -9.74 -17.46
CA ARG A 83 -13.40 -9.24 -16.40
C ARG A 83 -12.78 -7.91 -16.82
N SER A 84 -13.16 -6.85 -16.13
CA SER A 84 -12.64 -5.49 -16.33
C SER A 84 -11.37 -5.19 -15.51
N GLU A 85 -11.19 -5.86 -14.36
CA GLU A 85 -10.09 -5.58 -13.44
C GLU A 85 -9.24 -6.82 -13.14
N VAL A 86 -7.92 -6.68 -13.19
CA VAL A 86 -6.98 -7.77 -12.86
C VAL A 86 -5.95 -7.30 -11.83
N PHE A 87 -5.80 -8.10 -10.76
CA PHE A 87 -4.81 -7.90 -9.71
C PHE A 87 -3.73 -8.99 -9.75
N ILE A 88 -2.49 -8.58 -9.99
CA ILE A 88 -1.29 -9.40 -9.97
C ILE A 88 -0.49 -9.04 -8.71
N GLY A 89 -0.57 -9.91 -7.70
CA GLY A 89 0.04 -9.65 -6.39
C GLY A 89 1.55 -9.88 -6.30
N ASN A 90 2.15 -10.47 -7.34
CA ASN A 90 3.58 -10.70 -7.55
C ASN A 90 3.78 -10.77 -9.08
N CYS A 91 4.56 -9.84 -9.66
CA CYS A 91 4.77 -9.70 -11.10
C CYS A 91 5.44 -10.93 -11.74
N TYR A 92 6.14 -11.75 -10.95
CA TYR A 92 6.79 -12.98 -11.41
C TYR A 92 5.93 -14.24 -11.22
N ALA A 93 4.74 -14.12 -10.65
CA ALA A 93 3.84 -15.27 -10.50
C ALA A 93 3.16 -15.69 -11.81
N VAL A 94 3.10 -14.79 -12.80
CA VAL A 94 2.47 -15.00 -14.10
C VAL A 94 3.03 -14.06 -15.15
N SER A 95 3.23 -14.54 -16.37
CA SER A 95 3.68 -13.72 -17.50
C SER A 95 2.58 -12.78 -18.01
N PRO A 96 2.94 -11.58 -18.51
CA PRO A 96 1.96 -10.64 -19.07
C PRO A 96 1.17 -11.27 -20.23
N THR A 97 1.82 -12.05 -21.10
CA THR A 97 1.19 -12.75 -22.22
C THR A 97 0.11 -13.73 -21.78
N ARG A 98 0.35 -14.48 -20.68
CA ARG A 98 -0.66 -15.39 -20.14
C ARG A 98 -1.88 -14.63 -19.64
N VAL A 99 -1.68 -13.45 -19.02
CA VAL A 99 -2.77 -12.60 -18.55
C VAL A 99 -3.61 -12.10 -19.72
N THR A 100 -2.99 -11.51 -20.74
CA THR A 100 -3.71 -10.93 -21.90
C THR A 100 -4.33 -11.97 -22.81
N THR A 101 -3.78 -13.19 -22.85
CA THR A 101 -4.40 -14.32 -23.55
C THR A 101 -5.71 -14.74 -22.88
N ARG A 102 -5.75 -14.72 -21.54
CA ARG A 102 -6.93 -15.10 -20.77
C ARG A 102 -7.96 -13.98 -20.76
N PHE A 103 -7.60 -12.80 -20.29
CA PHE A 103 -8.52 -11.67 -20.12
C PHE A 103 -8.31 -10.71 -21.28
N LYS A 104 -9.33 -10.46 -22.10
CA LYS A 104 -9.15 -9.67 -23.34
C LYS A 104 -9.68 -8.24 -23.28
N ARG A 105 -10.52 -7.93 -22.27
CA ARG A 105 -11.26 -6.66 -22.16
C ARG A 105 -10.99 -5.95 -20.82
N VAL A 106 -9.77 -6.07 -20.33
CA VAL A 106 -9.35 -5.45 -19.07
C VAL A 106 -9.18 -3.95 -19.26
N THR A 107 -9.71 -3.17 -18.32
CA THR A 107 -9.63 -1.70 -18.27
C THR A 107 -8.85 -1.22 -17.04
N SER A 108 -8.66 -2.07 -16.03
CA SER A 108 -7.85 -1.78 -14.86
C SER A 108 -6.87 -2.91 -14.53
N VAL A 109 -5.59 -2.55 -14.35
CA VAL A 109 -4.53 -3.49 -13.99
C VAL A 109 -3.81 -2.99 -12.74
N ALA A 110 -3.65 -3.87 -11.76
CA ALA A 110 -2.87 -3.62 -10.55
C ALA A 110 -1.75 -4.66 -10.41
N ILE A 111 -0.49 -4.22 -10.37
CA ILE A 111 0.70 -5.09 -10.32
C ILE A 111 1.54 -4.73 -9.10
N LYS A 112 2.01 -5.75 -8.38
CA LYS A 112 2.99 -5.60 -7.30
C LYS A 112 4.27 -6.34 -7.65
N GLY A 113 5.41 -5.68 -7.49
CA GLY A 113 6.73 -6.21 -7.80
C GLY A 113 7.47 -6.71 -6.57
N LYS A 114 8.50 -5.96 -6.15
CA LYS A 114 9.43 -6.31 -5.07
C LYS A 114 8.68 -6.65 -3.76
N PRO A 115 9.19 -7.61 -2.96
CA PRO A 115 8.64 -7.89 -1.63
C PRO A 115 8.78 -6.68 -0.70
N ARG A 116 8.08 -6.71 0.43
CA ARG A 116 8.02 -5.58 1.35
C ARG A 116 9.37 -5.18 1.95
N PHE A 117 10.27 -6.14 2.14
CA PHE A 117 11.57 -5.87 2.72
C PHE A 117 12.47 -4.97 1.88
N ALA A 118 12.11 -4.70 0.62
CA ALA A 118 12.71 -3.64 -0.18
C ALA A 118 12.59 -2.27 0.52
N ASP A 119 11.50 -2.00 1.24
CA ASP A 119 11.26 -0.73 1.95
C ASP A 119 12.21 -0.53 3.16
N PHE A 120 12.95 -1.57 3.55
CA PHE A 120 13.94 -1.57 4.64
C PHE A 120 15.36 -1.75 4.12
N SER A 121 15.60 -1.53 2.83
CA SER A 121 16.91 -1.68 2.17
C SER A 121 17.53 -3.08 2.34
N LEU A 122 16.71 -4.11 2.53
CA LEU A 122 17.16 -5.51 2.64
C LEU A 122 17.17 -6.25 1.30
N LEU A 123 16.64 -5.61 0.25
CA LEU A 123 16.70 -6.12 -1.11
C LEU A 123 17.79 -5.33 -1.85
N PRO A 124 18.80 -5.99 -2.43
CA PRO A 124 19.81 -5.29 -3.21
C PRO A 124 19.19 -4.45 -4.35
N PRO A 125 19.81 -3.32 -4.73
CA PRO A 125 19.39 -2.56 -5.90
C PRO A 125 19.40 -3.46 -7.14
N ASP A 126 18.58 -3.12 -8.14
CA ASP A 126 18.47 -3.89 -9.38
C ASP A 126 18.09 -5.38 -9.22
N TRP A 127 17.46 -5.76 -8.10
CA TRP A 127 16.92 -7.12 -7.93
C TRP A 127 15.98 -7.52 -9.06
N GLY A 128 15.23 -6.57 -9.64
CA GLY A 128 14.29 -6.76 -10.74
C GLY A 128 12.97 -6.03 -10.52
N ALA A 129 11.87 -6.69 -10.88
CA ALA A 129 10.50 -6.18 -11.00
C ALA A 129 10.34 -5.07 -12.04
N HIS A 130 11.00 -5.22 -13.20
CA HIS A 130 10.88 -4.27 -14.30
C HIS A 130 9.48 -4.29 -14.92
N PHE A 131 8.94 -3.10 -15.17
CA PHE A 131 7.60 -2.93 -15.75
C PHE A 131 7.61 -3.07 -17.28
N THR A 132 8.74 -2.90 -17.96
CA THR A 132 8.84 -2.92 -19.42
C THR A 132 8.19 -4.12 -20.11
N PRO A 133 8.36 -5.38 -19.66
CA PRO A 133 7.67 -6.52 -20.28
C PRO A 133 6.15 -6.42 -20.17
N TRP A 134 5.65 -5.84 -19.07
CA TRP A 134 4.22 -5.56 -18.90
C TRP A 134 3.78 -4.40 -19.78
N ALA A 135 4.51 -3.29 -19.81
CA ALA A 135 4.18 -2.10 -20.61
C ALA A 135 3.97 -2.46 -22.09
N SER A 136 4.91 -3.21 -22.67
CA SER A 136 4.85 -3.67 -24.07
C SER A 136 3.61 -4.52 -24.37
N VAL A 137 3.42 -5.60 -23.61
CA VAL A 137 2.32 -6.55 -23.85
C VAL A 137 0.94 -5.94 -23.57
N LEU A 138 0.83 -5.10 -22.52
CA LEU A 138 -0.41 -4.37 -22.23
C LEU A 138 -0.71 -3.34 -23.32
N GLY A 139 0.31 -2.64 -23.83
CA GLY A 139 0.17 -1.66 -24.91
C GLY A 139 -0.38 -2.26 -26.19
N ASP A 140 0.05 -3.49 -26.52
CA ASP A 140 -0.44 -4.23 -27.68
C ASP A 140 -1.85 -4.82 -27.47
N SER A 141 -2.12 -5.33 -26.27
CA SER A 141 -3.32 -6.12 -26.00
C SER A 141 -4.53 -5.31 -25.52
N TYR A 142 -4.31 -4.23 -24.77
CA TYR A 142 -5.37 -3.49 -24.06
C TYR A 142 -5.45 -2.03 -24.48
N ARG A 143 -5.80 -1.76 -25.74
CA ARG A 143 -6.02 -0.39 -26.24
C ARG A 143 -7.04 0.44 -25.43
N GLY A 144 -7.93 -0.22 -24.69
CA GLY A 144 -8.92 0.39 -23.81
C GLY A 144 -8.52 0.46 -22.33
N LEU A 145 -7.25 0.26 -21.97
CA LEU A 145 -6.80 0.37 -20.58
C LEU A 145 -6.99 1.80 -20.06
N GLU A 146 -7.66 1.93 -18.91
CA GLU A 146 -7.98 3.22 -18.30
C GLU A 146 -7.20 3.46 -17.00
N LYS A 147 -6.87 2.39 -16.27
CA LYS A 147 -6.30 2.48 -14.92
C LYS A 147 -5.10 1.55 -14.75
N LEU A 148 -4.01 2.08 -14.23
CA LEU A 148 -2.82 1.33 -13.88
C LEU A 148 -2.38 1.67 -12.45
N TYR A 149 -2.26 0.63 -11.63
CA TYR A 149 -1.69 0.71 -10.29
C TYR A 149 -0.42 -0.14 -10.25
N LEU A 150 0.71 0.48 -9.95
CA LEU A 150 1.99 -0.21 -9.79
C LEU A 150 2.49 0.00 -8.36
N LYS A 151 2.92 -1.08 -7.71
CA LYS A 151 3.55 -1.00 -6.39
C LYS A 151 4.88 -1.74 -6.37
N ARG A 152 5.96 -1.07 -5.94
CA ARG A 152 7.31 -1.64 -5.87
C ARG A 152 7.76 -2.25 -7.19
N MET A 153 7.53 -1.51 -8.27
CA MET A 153 7.98 -1.87 -9.63
C MET A 153 9.08 -0.89 -10.05
N SER A 154 10.03 -1.39 -10.83
CA SER A 154 11.00 -0.55 -11.52
C SER A 154 10.43 -0.15 -12.88
N ILE A 155 10.33 1.15 -13.14
CA ILE A 155 9.64 1.76 -14.28
C ILE A 155 10.62 2.70 -14.94
N SER A 156 10.77 2.64 -16.25
CA SER A 156 11.58 3.60 -17.02
C SER A 156 10.72 4.71 -17.64
N ASP A 157 11.35 5.81 -18.04
CA ASP A 157 10.69 6.88 -18.79
C ASP A 157 10.12 6.39 -20.13
N ASP A 158 10.79 5.43 -20.78
CA ASP A 158 10.29 4.78 -21.99
C ASP A 158 9.00 4.02 -21.72
N ASP A 159 8.88 3.37 -20.56
CA ASP A 159 7.63 2.70 -20.16
C ASP A 159 6.50 3.71 -20.03
N LEU A 160 6.74 4.85 -19.36
CA LEU A 160 5.75 5.93 -19.24
C LEU A 160 5.36 6.50 -20.62
N GLY A 161 6.32 6.64 -21.53
CA GLY A 161 6.06 7.02 -22.92
C GLY A 161 5.23 6.00 -23.70
N LEU A 162 5.46 4.70 -23.49
CA LEU A 162 4.64 3.63 -24.05
C LEU A 162 3.21 3.69 -23.51
N LEU A 163 3.03 3.88 -22.20
CA LEU A 163 1.69 4.04 -21.60
C LEU A 163 0.93 5.19 -22.26
N ALA A 164 1.56 6.35 -22.37
CA ALA A 164 0.93 7.55 -22.91
C ALA A 164 0.53 7.41 -24.39
N ARG A 165 1.34 6.70 -25.18
CA ARG A 165 1.06 6.44 -26.61
C ARG A 165 0.03 5.34 -26.84
N CYS A 166 0.06 4.28 -26.04
CA CYS A 166 -0.76 3.09 -26.29
C CYS A 166 -2.19 3.22 -25.76
N PHE A 167 -2.43 4.09 -24.78
CA PHE A 167 -3.71 4.19 -24.06
C PHE A 167 -4.35 5.58 -24.21
N PRO A 168 -5.11 5.83 -25.29
CA PRO A 168 -5.71 7.14 -25.54
C PRO A 168 -6.82 7.52 -24.55
N SER A 169 -7.37 6.54 -23.81
CA SER A 169 -8.42 6.74 -22.80
C SER A 169 -7.89 6.56 -21.36
N PHE A 170 -6.59 6.74 -21.16
CA PHE A 170 -5.94 6.56 -19.86
C PHE A 170 -6.35 7.64 -18.87
N LYS A 171 -6.79 7.22 -17.67
CA LYS A 171 -7.43 8.07 -16.66
C LYS A 171 -6.72 8.04 -15.31
N GLU A 172 -6.14 6.91 -14.91
CA GLU A 172 -5.57 6.78 -13.56
C GLU A 172 -4.20 6.08 -13.63
N LEU A 173 -3.17 6.79 -13.16
CA LEU A 173 -1.84 6.26 -12.90
C LEU A 173 -1.52 6.45 -11.42
N VAL A 174 -1.29 5.33 -10.74
CA VAL A 174 -0.91 5.32 -9.32
C VAL A 174 0.38 4.53 -9.18
N LEU A 175 1.46 5.20 -8.76
CA LEU A 175 2.78 4.62 -8.53
C LEU A 175 3.08 4.66 -7.04
N VAL A 176 3.29 3.49 -6.43
CA VAL A 176 3.49 3.35 -4.98
C VAL A 176 4.82 2.67 -4.69
N CYS A 177 5.76 3.37 -4.07
CA CYS A 177 7.11 2.88 -3.82
C CYS A 177 7.79 2.36 -5.10
N CYS A 178 7.58 3.04 -6.24
CA CYS A 178 8.22 2.69 -7.51
C CYS A 178 9.52 3.48 -7.71
N ASP A 179 10.40 2.97 -8.56
CA ASP A 179 11.71 3.57 -8.87
C ASP A 179 12.02 3.50 -10.37
N GLY A 180 13.11 4.14 -10.81
CA GLY A 180 13.69 4.03 -12.15
C GLY A 180 13.24 5.06 -13.19
N PHE A 181 12.34 5.98 -12.84
CA PHE A 181 11.80 7.01 -13.73
C PHE A 181 12.09 8.41 -13.20
N GLY A 182 12.07 9.38 -14.11
CA GLY A 182 12.39 10.77 -13.82
C GLY A 182 11.28 11.75 -14.13
N THR A 183 11.58 13.03 -13.91
CA THR A 183 10.71 14.14 -14.30
C THR A 183 10.42 14.18 -15.81
N SER A 184 11.31 13.67 -16.66
CA SER A 184 11.11 13.59 -18.11
C SER A 184 9.98 12.61 -18.45
N GLY A 185 9.97 11.43 -17.84
CA GLY A 185 8.87 10.48 -17.96
C GLY A 185 7.53 11.04 -17.49
N LEU A 186 7.52 11.77 -16.37
CA LEU A 186 6.33 12.47 -15.89
C LEU A 186 5.83 13.54 -16.87
N ALA A 187 6.74 14.29 -17.50
CA ALA A 187 6.40 15.31 -18.50
C ALA A 187 5.70 14.68 -19.72
N ILE A 188 6.12 13.48 -20.14
CA ILE A 188 5.45 12.74 -21.22
C ILE A 188 4.00 12.41 -20.83
N VAL A 189 3.79 11.89 -19.62
CA VAL A 189 2.44 11.59 -19.10
C VAL A 189 1.58 12.86 -19.03
N ALA A 190 2.11 13.96 -18.49
CA ALA A 190 1.40 15.23 -18.37
C ALA A 190 0.97 15.81 -19.73
N ARG A 191 1.83 15.69 -20.74
CA ARG A 191 1.59 16.18 -22.11
C ARG A 191 0.57 15.33 -22.88
N ASP A 192 0.75 14.01 -22.84
CA ASP A 192 0.11 13.11 -23.81
C ASP A 192 -1.16 12.42 -23.25
N CYS A 193 -1.25 12.20 -21.93
CA CYS A 193 -2.41 11.58 -21.29
C CYS A 193 -3.55 12.58 -21.03
N ARG A 194 -4.21 13.07 -22.08
CA ARG A 194 -5.20 14.16 -22.00
C ARG A 194 -6.46 13.87 -21.18
N GLN A 195 -6.76 12.60 -20.90
CA GLN A 195 -7.91 12.18 -20.09
C GLN A 195 -7.54 11.85 -18.64
N ILE A 196 -6.29 12.13 -18.23
CA ILE A 196 -5.81 11.82 -16.89
C ILE A 196 -6.67 12.54 -15.83
N ARG A 197 -7.09 11.76 -14.84
CA ARG A 197 -7.87 12.18 -13.67
C ARG A 197 -7.10 11.99 -12.39
N VAL A 198 -6.31 10.92 -12.30
CA VAL A 198 -5.50 10.59 -11.14
C VAL A 198 -4.07 10.40 -11.61
N LEU A 199 -3.17 11.25 -11.11
CA LEU A 199 -1.73 11.05 -11.18
C LEU A 199 -1.21 11.12 -9.74
N ASP A 200 -1.05 9.94 -9.13
CA ASP A 200 -0.64 9.83 -7.74
C ASP A 200 0.69 9.08 -7.63
N LEU A 201 1.72 9.78 -7.16
CA LEU A 201 3.03 9.26 -6.81
C LEU A 201 3.12 9.19 -5.29
N ILE A 202 3.18 7.98 -4.73
CA ILE A 202 3.19 7.74 -3.29
C ILE A 202 4.50 7.07 -2.94
N GLU A 203 5.37 7.78 -2.21
CA GLU A 203 6.69 7.29 -1.78
C GLU A 203 7.54 6.69 -2.92
N SER A 204 7.35 7.17 -4.14
CA SER A 204 8.15 6.73 -5.29
C SER A 204 9.41 7.57 -5.39
N GLU A 205 10.49 6.93 -5.80
CA GLU A 205 11.77 7.58 -6.07
C GLU A 205 11.76 8.10 -7.51
N VAL A 206 11.87 9.43 -7.67
CA VAL A 206 11.83 10.11 -8.96
C VAL A 206 13.14 10.86 -9.16
N SER A 207 13.84 10.58 -10.26
CA SER A 207 15.05 11.34 -10.61
C SER A 207 14.69 12.74 -11.10
N ASP A 208 15.52 13.72 -10.74
CA ASP A 208 15.45 15.07 -11.28
C ASP A 208 16.26 15.14 -12.58
N ASP A 209 15.55 15.29 -13.70
CA ASP A 209 16.17 15.43 -15.02
C ASP A 209 16.19 16.90 -15.48
N GLU A 210 16.00 17.84 -14.55
CA GLU A 210 15.91 19.28 -14.79
C GLU A 210 14.71 19.67 -15.69
N VAL A 211 13.63 18.88 -15.63
CA VAL A 211 12.40 19.11 -16.41
C VAL A 211 11.24 19.46 -15.47
N ASP A 212 10.67 20.66 -15.64
CA ASP A 212 9.41 20.99 -14.96
C ASP A 212 8.22 20.31 -15.64
N TRP A 213 7.93 19.08 -15.21
CA TRP A 213 6.88 18.25 -15.77
C TRP A 213 5.46 18.84 -15.60
N VAL A 214 5.25 19.74 -14.63
CA VAL A 214 3.96 20.39 -14.39
C VAL A 214 3.59 21.35 -15.52
N SER A 215 4.57 22.06 -16.09
CA SER A 215 4.38 22.94 -17.25
C SER A 215 3.91 22.22 -18.52
N TYR A 216 4.09 20.90 -18.60
CA TYR A 216 3.69 20.11 -19.76
C TYR A 216 2.19 19.78 -19.81
N PHE A 217 1.44 20.02 -18.73
CA PHE A 217 -0.01 19.91 -18.78
C PHE A 217 -0.58 20.95 -19.75
N PRO A 218 -1.48 20.55 -20.67
CA PRO A 218 -2.03 21.46 -21.66
C PRO A 218 -2.78 22.63 -21.02
N GLU A 219 -2.84 23.76 -21.72
CA GLU A 219 -3.48 25.00 -21.24
C GLU A 219 -5.02 24.92 -21.20
N ASN A 220 -5.60 23.88 -21.79
CA ASN A 220 -7.04 23.67 -21.78
C ASN A 220 -7.55 23.15 -20.42
N LYS A 221 -8.87 23.15 -20.26
CA LYS A 221 -9.53 22.59 -19.08
C LYS A 221 -9.15 21.12 -18.89
N THR A 222 -8.72 20.75 -17.70
CA THR A 222 -8.33 19.36 -17.38
C THR A 222 -9.49 18.59 -16.75
N CYS A 223 -9.35 17.27 -16.71
CA CYS A 223 -10.24 16.37 -15.96
C CYS A 223 -9.63 15.93 -14.62
N LEU A 224 -8.61 16.63 -14.12
CA LEU A 224 -7.83 16.21 -12.97
C LEU A 224 -8.70 16.20 -11.70
N GLU A 225 -8.72 15.05 -11.03
CA GLU A 225 -9.44 14.79 -9.78
C GLU A 225 -8.46 14.58 -8.61
N SER A 226 -7.26 14.06 -8.89
CA SER A 226 -6.21 13.78 -7.91
C SER A 226 -4.81 14.05 -8.49
N LEU A 227 -4.02 14.81 -7.75
CA LEU A 227 -2.61 15.06 -8.03
C LEU A 227 -1.80 14.91 -6.73
N THR A 228 -0.96 13.89 -6.67
CA THR A 228 -0.11 13.59 -5.51
C THR A 228 1.33 13.46 -5.97
N PHE A 229 2.21 14.33 -5.48
CA PHE A 229 3.63 14.33 -5.83
C PHE A 229 4.50 14.72 -4.63
N ASP A 230 4.01 14.48 -3.41
CA ASP A 230 4.71 14.85 -2.18
C ASP A 230 6.06 14.16 -2.01
N CYS A 231 6.28 13.02 -2.67
CA CYS A 231 7.57 12.32 -2.70
C CYS A 231 8.57 12.85 -3.75
N VAL A 232 8.18 13.81 -4.60
CA VAL A 232 9.07 14.37 -5.63
C VAL A 232 9.99 15.41 -4.99
N GLU A 233 11.28 15.10 -4.92
CA GLU A 233 12.30 15.88 -4.21
C GLU A 233 13.04 16.91 -5.10
N CYS A 234 12.36 17.45 -6.12
CA CYS A 234 12.83 18.57 -6.95
C CYS A 234 11.82 19.74 -6.99
N PRO A 235 12.27 21.00 -7.24
CA PRO A 235 11.38 22.15 -7.37
C PRO A 235 10.51 22.07 -8.63
N ILE A 236 9.35 22.71 -8.58
CA ILE A 236 8.40 22.82 -9.70
C ILE A 236 8.08 24.29 -9.99
N ASP A 237 7.65 24.60 -11.21
CA ASP A 237 7.12 25.93 -11.52
C ASP A 237 5.76 26.12 -10.82
N PHE A 238 5.77 26.94 -9.77
CA PHE A 238 4.57 27.25 -9.01
C PHE A 238 3.51 27.95 -9.86
N GLU A 239 3.88 28.83 -10.78
CA GLU A 239 2.92 29.56 -11.61
C GLU A 239 2.24 28.60 -12.61
N ALA A 240 2.97 27.61 -13.12
CA ALA A 240 2.39 26.51 -13.89
C ALA A 240 1.41 25.68 -13.05
N LEU A 241 1.78 25.34 -11.80
CA LEU A 241 0.91 24.63 -10.86
C LEU A 241 -0.36 25.42 -10.53
N GLU A 242 -0.26 26.72 -10.22
CA GLU A 242 -1.45 27.53 -9.92
C GLU A 242 -2.40 27.58 -11.12
N LYS A 243 -1.87 27.82 -12.33
CA LYS A 243 -2.67 27.78 -13.56
C LYS A 243 -3.31 26.41 -13.78
N LEU A 244 -2.62 25.32 -13.45
CA LEU A 244 -3.16 23.96 -13.54
C LEU A 244 -4.32 23.77 -12.57
N VAL A 245 -4.17 24.19 -11.31
CA VAL A 245 -5.23 24.09 -10.29
C VAL A 245 -6.46 24.90 -10.70
N ILE A 246 -6.28 26.14 -11.19
CA ILE A 246 -7.39 27.00 -11.66
C ILE A 246 -8.21 26.32 -12.75
N ARG A 247 -7.56 25.63 -13.70
CA ARG A 247 -8.23 24.97 -14.82
C ARG A 247 -8.71 23.54 -14.51
N SER A 248 -8.60 23.11 -13.25
CA SER A 248 -8.96 21.76 -12.76
C SER A 248 -10.13 21.82 -11.75
N PRO A 249 -11.37 22.14 -12.15
CA PRO A 249 -12.48 22.32 -11.20
C PRO A 249 -12.97 21.02 -10.54
N SER A 250 -12.57 19.87 -11.07
CA SER A 250 -12.88 18.55 -10.49
C SER A 250 -11.86 18.09 -9.46
N LEU A 251 -10.79 18.88 -9.20
CA LEU A 251 -9.69 18.49 -8.32
C LEU A 251 -10.18 18.38 -6.87
N LYS A 252 -10.05 17.19 -6.29
CA LYS A 252 -10.44 16.87 -4.92
C LYS A 252 -9.25 16.54 -4.03
N ARG A 253 -8.19 15.94 -4.60
CA ARG A 253 -6.96 15.60 -3.90
C ARG A 253 -5.79 16.37 -4.50
N LEU A 254 -5.07 17.09 -3.65
CA LEU A 254 -3.83 17.77 -3.98
C LEU A 254 -2.83 17.54 -2.85
N ARG A 255 -1.71 16.88 -3.12
CA ARG A 255 -0.62 16.69 -2.16
C ARG A 255 0.68 17.22 -2.76
N LEU A 256 1.22 18.23 -2.10
CA LEU A 256 2.34 19.05 -2.56
C LEU A 256 3.66 18.55 -1.96
N ASN A 257 4.77 18.77 -2.69
CA ASN A 257 6.11 18.49 -2.20
C ASN A 257 6.66 19.62 -1.31
N ARG A 258 7.88 19.44 -0.78
CA ARG A 258 8.50 20.38 0.17
C ARG A 258 8.79 21.76 -0.41
N PHE A 259 8.83 21.90 -1.74
CA PHE A 259 9.21 23.17 -2.39
C PHE A 259 8.04 24.14 -2.52
N VAL A 260 6.82 23.72 -2.20
CA VAL A 260 5.66 24.61 -2.14
C VAL A 260 5.51 25.15 -0.72
N SER A 261 5.65 26.47 -0.57
CA SER A 261 5.58 27.16 0.73
C SER A 261 4.13 27.33 1.22
N ILE A 262 3.96 27.67 2.50
CA ILE A 262 2.63 27.97 3.07
C ILE A 262 1.93 29.16 2.38
N THR A 263 2.68 30.18 1.96
CA THR A 263 2.16 31.34 1.20
C THR A 263 1.65 30.92 -0.18
N GLN A 264 2.37 30.02 -0.84
CA GLN A 264 1.96 29.43 -2.12
C GLN A 264 0.75 28.51 -1.95
N LEU A 265 0.72 27.71 -0.89
CA LEU A 265 -0.43 26.89 -0.51
C LEU A 265 -1.69 27.74 -0.34
N TYR A 266 -1.59 28.89 0.34
CA TYR A 266 -2.70 29.84 0.50
C TYR A 266 -3.29 30.27 -0.86
N ARG A 267 -2.44 30.62 -1.84
CA ARG A 267 -2.89 30.93 -3.22
C ARG A 267 -3.67 29.76 -3.81
N LEU A 268 -3.14 28.54 -3.73
CA LEU A 268 -3.79 27.34 -4.27
C LEU A 268 -5.15 27.05 -3.61
N MET A 269 -5.24 27.18 -2.29
CA MET A 269 -6.47 26.91 -1.53
C MET A 269 -7.62 27.86 -1.91
N ILE A 270 -7.32 29.13 -2.15
CA ILE A 270 -8.32 30.10 -2.64
C ILE A 270 -8.86 29.70 -4.02
N ARG A 271 -7.99 29.15 -4.89
CA ARG A 271 -8.39 28.69 -6.23
C ARG A 271 -9.16 27.38 -6.20
N ALA A 272 -8.95 26.54 -5.18
CA ALA A 272 -9.54 25.21 -5.08
C ALA A 272 -10.23 24.97 -3.71
N PRO A 273 -11.30 25.72 -3.37
CA PRO A 273 -12.02 25.53 -2.11
C PRO A 273 -12.77 24.19 -2.02
N GLN A 274 -12.93 23.47 -3.14
CA GLN A 274 -13.59 22.17 -3.23
C GLN A 274 -12.72 20.98 -2.80
N LEU A 275 -11.45 21.20 -2.44
CA LEU A 275 -10.52 20.13 -2.04
C LEU A 275 -11.06 19.35 -0.83
N THR A 276 -10.93 18.02 -0.88
CA THR A 276 -11.28 17.11 0.22
C THR A 276 -10.05 16.53 0.89
N ASN A 277 -8.95 16.41 0.14
CA ASN A 277 -7.68 15.84 0.60
C ASN A 277 -6.56 16.82 0.25
N LEU A 278 -5.90 17.36 1.27
CA LEU A 278 -4.84 18.34 1.10
C LEU A 278 -3.54 17.87 1.76
N GLY A 279 -2.46 17.86 0.99
CA GLY A 279 -1.09 17.77 1.47
C GLY A 279 -0.40 19.13 1.32
N THR A 280 0.02 19.74 2.42
CA THR A 280 0.38 21.17 2.48
C THR A 280 1.65 21.56 1.73
N GLY A 281 2.63 20.65 1.61
CA GLY A 281 4.00 21.00 1.25
C GLY A 281 4.82 21.43 2.47
N SER A 282 5.73 22.39 2.31
CA SER A 282 6.46 22.99 3.45
C SER A 282 5.53 23.89 4.25
N PHE A 283 5.43 23.63 5.55
CA PHE A 283 4.52 24.31 6.47
C PHE A 283 5.29 25.25 7.40
N GLY A 284 6.11 26.09 6.78
CA GLY A 284 6.88 27.17 7.39
C GLY A 284 7.17 28.26 6.36
N SER A 285 7.59 29.44 6.82
CA SER A 285 7.98 30.52 5.92
C SER A 285 9.34 30.23 5.29
N SER A 286 9.42 30.32 3.96
CA SER A 286 10.65 30.02 3.21
C SER A 286 11.61 31.21 3.14
N THR A 287 11.24 32.44 3.51
CA THR A 287 12.13 33.61 3.38
C THR A 287 11.67 34.80 4.25
N VAL A 288 12.67 35.55 4.75
CA VAL A 288 12.59 36.74 5.62
C VAL A 288 12.14 37.99 4.85
N ILE A 289 10.92 38.00 4.29
CA ILE A 289 10.39 39.18 3.58
C ILE A 289 9.33 39.87 4.45
N ASP A 290 9.46 41.20 4.61
CA ASP A 290 8.61 42.12 5.40
C ASP A 290 7.14 42.21 4.94
N GLU A 291 6.61 41.25 4.15
CA GLU A 291 5.19 41.21 3.83
C GLU A 291 4.41 40.54 4.98
N PRO A 292 3.30 41.15 5.44
CA PRO A 292 2.51 40.57 6.52
C PRO A 292 1.93 39.23 6.05
N ASP A 293 2.14 38.20 6.88
CA ASP A 293 1.57 36.88 6.64
C ASP A 293 0.06 36.98 6.38
N PRO A 294 -0.46 36.39 5.28
CA PRO A 294 -1.89 36.36 5.02
C PRO A 294 -2.62 35.54 6.10
N ASP A 295 -3.93 35.76 6.21
CA ASP A 295 -4.77 34.98 7.14
C ASP A 295 -4.98 33.56 6.62
N TYR A 296 -4.02 32.68 6.93
CA TYR A 296 -4.06 31.27 6.60
C TYR A 296 -5.28 30.56 7.22
N ALA A 297 -5.71 30.95 8.42
CA ALA A 297 -6.84 30.34 9.10
C ALA A 297 -8.15 30.55 8.32
N SER A 298 -8.35 31.74 7.77
CA SER A 298 -9.51 32.03 6.90
C SER A 298 -9.52 31.19 5.62
N ALA A 299 -8.35 30.90 5.02
CA ALA A 299 -8.26 30.01 3.87
C ALA A 299 -8.67 28.57 4.22
N PHE A 300 -8.18 28.02 5.33
CA PHE A 300 -8.63 26.71 5.82
C PHE A 300 -10.13 26.71 6.14
N ALA A 301 -10.64 27.77 6.77
CA ALA A 301 -12.07 27.91 7.07
C ALA A 301 -12.95 27.96 5.81
N ALA A 302 -12.44 28.51 4.71
CA ALA A 302 -13.13 28.54 3.42
C ALA A 302 -13.21 27.14 2.76
N CYS A 303 -12.17 26.31 2.94
CA CYS A 303 -12.10 24.94 2.44
C CYS A 303 -12.88 23.94 3.32
N LYS A 304 -14.19 24.13 3.43
CA LYS A 304 -15.08 23.33 4.32
C LYS A 304 -15.16 21.85 3.98
N SER A 305 -14.77 21.46 2.77
CA SER A 305 -14.82 20.07 2.29
C SER A 305 -13.61 19.23 2.70
N ILE A 306 -12.58 19.84 3.31
CA ILE A 306 -11.39 19.11 3.75
C ILE A 306 -11.76 18.10 4.84
N VAL A 307 -11.46 16.85 4.57
CA VAL A 307 -11.63 15.72 5.50
C VAL A 307 -10.32 14.95 5.74
N CYS A 308 -9.29 15.22 4.92
CA CYS A 308 -7.96 14.62 5.07
C CYS A 308 -6.86 15.68 4.96
N LEU A 309 -5.96 15.71 5.93
CA LEU A 309 -4.75 16.56 5.92
C LEU A 309 -3.47 15.72 6.03
N SER A 310 -2.45 16.10 5.27
CA SER A 310 -1.10 15.54 5.27
C SER A 310 -0.06 16.60 4.84
N GLY A 311 1.18 16.19 4.58
CA GLY A 311 2.23 17.08 4.07
C GLY A 311 3.12 17.53 5.21
N PHE A 312 2.77 18.63 5.89
CA PHE A 312 3.44 19.19 7.08
C PHE A 312 4.97 19.03 7.10
N LYS A 313 5.62 19.17 5.93
CA LYS A 313 7.07 19.09 5.83
C LYS A 313 7.66 20.37 6.43
N GLU A 314 8.80 20.27 7.09
CA GLU A 314 9.51 21.44 7.65
C GLU A 314 8.60 22.33 8.51
N ILE A 315 7.73 21.71 9.30
CA ILE A 315 6.70 22.44 10.03
C ILE A 315 7.30 23.43 11.03
N VAL A 316 6.81 24.67 10.96
CA VAL A 316 7.03 25.74 11.94
C VAL A 316 5.76 25.82 12.81
N PRO A 317 5.83 25.46 14.11
CA PRO A 317 4.62 25.26 14.92
C PRO A 317 3.70 26.46 15.08
N GLU A 318 4.21 27.68 14.92
CA GLU A 318 3.46 28.94 14.96
C GLU A 318 2.31 28.98 13.93
N TYR A 319 2.44 28.22 12.83
CA TYR A 319 1.40 28.13 11.79
C TYR A 319 0.33 27.05 12.08
N LEU A 320 0.52 26.16 13.06
CA LEU A 320 -0.47 25.11 13.39
C LEU A 320 -1.89 25.64 13.67
N PRO A 321 -2.09 26.80 14.34
CA PRO A 321 -3.43 27.34 14.53
C PRO A 321 -4.22 27.57 13.24
N ALA A 322 -3.55 27.72 12.08
CA ALA A 322 -4.21 27.88 10.79
C ALA A 322 -5.13 26.70 10.43
N ILE A 323 -4.83 25.48 10.88
CA ILE A 323 -5.66 24.29 10.56
C ILE A 323 -6.82 24.06 11.52
N TYR A 324 -6.90 24.78 12.65
CA TYR A 324 -7.96 24.60 13.65
C TYR A 324 -9.39 24.67 13.09
N PRO A 325 -9.72 25.54 12.11
CA PRO A 325 -11.06 25.62 11.55
C PRO A 325 -11.55 24.33 10.88
N VAL A 326 -10.65 23.47 10.39
CA VAL A 326 -11.03 22.22 9.70
C VAL A 326 -10.92 20.97 10.58
N CYS A 327 -10.23 21.04 11.73
CA CYS A 327 -10.01 19.90 12.65
C CYS A 327 -11.29 19.13 12.99
N GLY A 328 -12.41 19.82 13.22
CA GLY A 328 -13.70 19.19 13.57
C GLY A 328 -14.32 18.32 12.46
N ASN A 329 -13.84 18.44 11.22
CA ASN A 329 -14.31 17.66 10.07
C ASN A 329 -13.31 16.58 9.63
N LEU A 330 -12.10 16.56 10.18
CA LEU A 330 -11.07 15.62 9.75
C LEU A 330 -11.45 14.18 10.11
N THR A 331 -11.35 13.33 9.10
CA THR A 331 -11.43 11.87 9.20
C THR A 331 -10.05 11.22 9.08
N SER A 332 -9.09 11.90 8.46
CA SER A 332 -7.70 11.47 8.35
C SER A 332 -6.75 12.62 8.64
N LEU A 333 -5.76 12.37 9.49
CA LEU A 333 -4.69 13.31 9.78
C LEU A 333 -3.35 12.56 9.73
N ASN A 334 -2.47 13.00 8.84
CA ASN A 334 -1.12 12.45 8.73
C ASN A 334 -0.09 13.54 9.09
N LEU A 335 0.57 13.36 10.24
CA LEU A 335 1.66 14.18 10.75
C LEU A 335 3.03 13.44 10.68
N SER A 336 3.17 12.44 9.81
CA SER A 336 4.40 11.63 9.65
C SER A 336 5.58 12.38 9.02
N TYR A 337 5.46 13.68 8.80
CA TYR A 337 6.56 14.58 8.40
C TYR A 337 6.75 15.73 9.39
N GLY A 338 5.88 15.83 10.41
CA GLY A 338 5.87 16.89 11.41
C GLY A 338 6.68 16.54 12.65
N ALA A 339 7.92 16.09 12.49
CA ALA A 339 8.78 15.68 13.61
C ALA A 339 8.98 16.78 14.67
N ASN A 340 8.87 18.06 14.26
CA ASN A 340 9.02 19.22 15.15
C ASN A 340 7.77 19.54 15.99
N ILE A 341 6.68 18.77 15.88
CA ILE A 341 5.48 18.97 16.69
C ILE A 341 5.69 18.32 18.05
N ASN A 342 5.63 19.12 19.12
CA ASN A 342 5.68 18.62 20.48
C ASN A 342 4.29 18.19 21.01
N THR A 343 4.27 17.54 22.16
CA THR A 343 3.05 17.03 22.82
C THR A 343 1.95 18.09 23.00
N GLU A 344 2.28 19.30 23.46
CA GLU A 344 1.27 20.34 23.74
C GLU A 344 0.68 20.93 22.44
N GLN A 345 1.51 21.13 21.42
CA GLN A 345 1.07 21.53 20.09
C GLN A 345 0.22 20.44 19.42
N PHE A 346 0.58 19.17 19.60
CA PHE A 346 -0.23 18.07 19.12
C PHE A 346 -1.59 18.02 19.85
N LYS A 347 -1.61 18.23 21.18
CA LYS A 347 -2.82 18.26 21.99
C LYS A 347 -3.78 19.37 21.57
N SER A 348 -3.28 20.55 21.19
CA SER A 348 -4.10 21.67 20.73
C SER A 348 -4.84 21.40 19.42
N VAL A 349 -4.27 20.54 18.57
CA VAL A 349 -4.89 20.03 17.33
C VAL A 349 -5.85 18.89 17.63
N ILE A 350 -5.38 17.83 18.30
CA ILE A 350 -6.13 16.57 18.42
C ILE A 350 -7.40 16.71 19.25
N SER A 351 -7.40 17.60 20.25
CA SER A 351 -8.56 17.90 21.11
C SER A 351 -9.78 18.40 20.33
N ARG A 352 -9.60 18.81 19.06
CA ARG A 352 -10.66 19.30 18.17
C ARG A 352 -11.09 18.25 17.13
N CYS A 353 -10.36 17.14 17.00
CA CYS A 353 -10.52 16.14 15.94
C CYS A 353 -11.47 14.99 16.33
N HIS A 354 -12.74 15.31 16.61
CA HIS A 354 -13.71 14.33 17.15
C HIS A 354 -14.17 13.25 16.16
N LYS A 355 -14.04 13.49 14.84
CA LYS A 355 -14.46 12.57 13.76
C LYS A 355 -13.31 11.73 13.20
N LEU A 356 -12.13 11.81 13.81
CA LEU A 356 -10.91 11.22 13.28
C LEU A 356 -10.99 9.69 13.26
N GLN A 357 -10.68 9.11 12.10
CA GLN A 357 -10.69 7.67 11.86
C GLN A 357 -9.30 7.14 11.55
N VAL A 358 -8.41 7.94 10.95
CA VAL A 358 -7.04 7.59 10.61
C VAL A 358 -6.10 8.65 11.17
N LEU A 359 -5.14 8.23 11.98
CA LEU A 359 -4.14 9.11 12.57
C LEU A 359 -2.73 8.53 12.39
N TRP A 360 -1.85 9.28 11.74
CA TRP A 360 -0.44 8.92 11.65
C TRP A 360 0.39 10.02 12.30
N VAL A 361 1.29 9.64 13.21
CA VAL A 361 2.09 10.55 14.04
C VAL A 361 3.47 9.97 14.28
N PHE A 362 4.40 10.85 14.62
CA PHE A 362 5.65 10.46 15.24
C PHE A 362 5.48 10.19 16.74
N ASP A 363 6.44 9.50 17.32
CA ASP A 363 6.54 9.23 18.75
C ASP A 363 6.86 10.48 19.60
N SER A 364 7.26 11.61 19.00
CA SER A 364 7.40 12.91 19.70
C SER A 364 6.14 13.41 20.39
N VAL A 365 4.96 12.86 20.05
CA VAL A 365 3.71 13.19 20.75
C VAL A 365 3.70 12.66 22.19
N CYS A 366 4.57 11.70 22.51
CA CYS A 366 4.66 11.00 23.78
C CYS A 366 3.36 10.25 24.16
N ASP A 367 3.40 9.52 25.28
CA ASP A 367 2.24 8.83 25.82
C ASP A 367 1.08 9.81 26.12
N GLU A 368 1.37 11.01 26.61
CA GLU A 368 0.38 12.04 26.93
C GLU A 368 -0.37 12.54 25.67
N GLY A 369 0.30 12.57 24.52
CA GLY A 369 -0.34 12.85 23.24
C GLY A 369 -1.32 11.73 22.85
N LEU A 370 -0.92 10.47 23.04
CA LEU A 370 -1.76 9.30 22.77
C LEU A 370 -2.94 9.20 23.75
N GLU A 371 -2.78 9.62 25.01
CA GLU A 371 -3.88 9.78 25.96
C GLU A 371 -4.90 10.82 25.48
N ALA A 372 -4.44 11.95 24.93
CA ALA A 372 -5.34 12.96 24.35
C ALA A 372 -6.10 12.43 23.11
N VAL A 373 -5.45 11.61 22.28
CA VAL A 373 -6.11 10.88 21.18
C VAL A 373 -7.18 9.96 21.75
N ALA A 374 -6.83 9.13 22.73
CA ALA A 374 -7.75 8.19 23.38
C ALA A 374 -8.96 8.90 24.02
N ALA A 375 -8.76 10.06 24.62
CA ALA A 375 -9.82 10.88 25.20
C ALA A 375 -10.77 11.45 24.13
N THR A 376 -10.25 11.83 22.96
CA THR A 376 -10.98 12.64 21.97
C THR A 376 -11.56 11.84 20.80
N CYS A 377 -10.77 10.94 20.20
CA CYS A 377 -11.04 10.34 18.90
C CYS A 377 -11.75 8.98 19.02
N LYS A 378 -13.00 8.98 19.47
CA LYS A 378 -13.76 7.73 19.74
C LYS A 378 -14.11 6.90 18.48
N ASP A 379 -14.00 7.50 17.31
CA ASP A 379 -14.22 6.85 16.02
C ASP A 379 -12.94 6.34 15.34
N LEU A 380 -11.80 6.37 16.04
CA LEU A 380 -10.51 5.97 15.49
C LEU A 380 -10.51 4.51 15.04
N ARG A 381 -10.07 4.27 13.80
CA ARG A 381 -10.03 2.95 13.14
C ARG A 381 -8.61 2.52 12.81
N GLU A 382 -7.73 3.47 12.53
CA GLU A 382 -6.33 3.25 12.25
C GLU A 382 -5.45 4.26 12.98
N ILE A 383 -4.43 3.75 13.65
CA ILE A 383 -3.34 4.57 14.18
C ILE A 383 -1.98 4.02 13.76
N ARG A 384 -1.08 4.91 13.35
CA ARG A 384 0.32 4.61 13.10
C ARG A 384 1.19 5.56 13.91
N VAL A 385 2.02 5.00 14.78
CA VAL A 385 3.00 5.73 15.57
C VAL A 385 4.37 5.33 15.07
N PHE A 386 5.08 6.29 14.49
CA PHE A 386 6.37 6.13 13.84
C PHE A 386 7.50 6.62 14.75
N PRO A 387 8.68 5.98 14.77
CA PRO A 387 9.80 6.51 15.52
C PRO A 387 10.44 7.67 14.75
N ILE A 388 10.82 8.75 15.44
CA ILE A 388 11.68 9.79 14.83
C ILE A 388 13.07 9.21 14.58
N GLU A 389 13.63 8.57 15.59
CA GLU A 389 14.92 7.88 15.50
C GLU A 389 14.72 6.38 15.54
N ALA A 390 15.02 5.71 14.43
CA ALA A 390 14.88 4.26 14.31
C ALA A 390 16.07 3.49 14.91
N ARG A 391 16.71 4.02 15.96
CA ARG A 391 17.88 3.40 16.62
C ARG A 391 17.44 2.56 17.83
N GLU A 392 18.22 1.52 18.15
CA GLU A 392 17.92 0.60 19.27
C GLU A 392 18.09 1.27 20.64
N ASP A 393 18.89 2.34 20.72
CA ASP A 393 19.28 3.08 21.95
C ASP A 393 18.62 4.46 22.09
N ALA A 394 17.73 4.83 21.17
CA ALA A 394 17.03 6.11 21.23
C ALA A 394 16.07 6.19 22.43
N ASP A 395 15.89 7.40 22.97
CA ASP A 395 14.88 7.66 24.00
C ASP A 395 13.50 7.26 23.50
N ALA A 396 12.68 6.76 24.43
CA ALA A 396 11.38 6.16 24.14
C ALA A 396 10.23 7.07 24.60
N PRO A 397 9.85 8.09 23.80
CA PRO A 397 8.79 9.01 24.21
C PRO A 397 7.42 8.33 24.28
N VAL A 398 7.21 7.24 23.53
CA VAL A 398 6.01 6.39 23.61
C VAL A 398 6.33 5.00 24.17
N SER A 399 5.45 4.50 25.03
CA SER A 399 5.62 3.24 25.76
C SER A 399 4.35 2.38 25.71
N GLU A 400 4.27 1.37 26.58
CA GLU A 400 3.05 0.60 26.80
C GLU A 400 1.89 1.45 27.35
N ALA A 401 2.18 2.59 28.01
CA ALA A 401 1.15 3.47 28.56
C ALA A 401 0.29 4.09 27.44
N GLY A 402 0.92 4.62 26.39
CA GLY A 402 0.22 5.12 25.21
C GLY A 402 -0.58 4.04 24.49
N LEU A 403 -0.03 2.82 24.37
CA LEU A 403 -0.76 1.68 23.80
C LEU A 403 -2.01 1.32 24.63
N LEU A 404 -1.86 1.30 25.95
CA LEU A 404 -2.95 1.02 26.89
C LEU A 404 -4.05 2.10 26.78
N ALA A 405 -3.67 3.38 26.82
CA ALA A 405 -4.60 4.50 26.67
C ALA A 405 -5.40 4.39 25.36
N ILE A 406 -4.74 4.15 24.23
CA ILE A 406 -5.41 3.94 22.94
C ILE A 406 -6.37 2.75 23.01
N SER A 407 -5.98 1.64 23.63
CA SER A 407 -6.86 0.47 23.75
C SER A 407 -8.14 0.78 24.53
N GLU A 408 -8.05 1.57 25.60
CA GLU A 408 -9.17 1.92 26.46
C GLU A 408 -10.07 2.99 25.83
N GLY A 409 -9.48 3.94 25.09
CA GLY A 409 -10.20 5.06 24.49
C GLY A 409 -10.84 4.76 23.12
N CYS A 410 -10.27 3.84 22.34
CA CYS A 410 -10.56 3.66 20.91
C CYS A 410 -11.06 2.24 20.58
N SER A 411 -12.23 1.84 21.09
CA SER A 411 -12.77 0.48 20.89
C SER A 411 -13.14 0.10 19.44
N LYS A 412 -13.24 1.08 18.53
CA LYS A 412 -13.50 0.87 17.10
C LYS A 412 -12.23 0.62 16.27
N LEU A 413 -11.07 0.55 16.92
CA LEU A 413 -9.77 0.38 16.27
C LEU A 413 -9.71 -0.96 15.53
N LYS A 414 -9.26 -0.92 14.27
CA LYS A 414 -9.11 -2.08 13.38
C LYS A 414 -7.67 -2.31 12.94
N SER A 415 -6.85 -1.26 12.95
CA SER A 415 -5.48 -1.28 12.42
C SER A 415 -4.57 -0.48 13.34
N ILE A 416 -3.48 -1.10 13.79
CA ILE A 416 -2.43 -0.42 14.54
C ILE A 416 -1.05 -0.80 14.03
N LEU A 417 -0.22 0.22 13.84
CA LEU A 417 1.23 0.12 13.72
C LEU A 417 1.85 0.94 14.84
N TYR A 418 2.58 0.29 15.73
CA TYR A 418 3.15 0.92 16.90
C TYR A 418 4.63 0.59 17.00
N PHE A 419 5.47 1.61 16.84
CA PHE A 419 6.90 1.53 17.14
C PHE A 419 7.15 2.06 18.56
N CYS A 420 7.93 1.33 19.35
CA CYS A 420 8.28 1.70 20.73
C CYS A 420 9.58 1.01 21.15
N GLN A 421 10.18 1.43 22.26
CA GLN A 421 11.37 0.76 22.83
C GLN A 421 11.03 -0.26 23.91
N ARG A 422 9.94 -0.04 24.66
CA ARG A 422 9.51 -0.90 25.76
C ARG A 422 8.03 -1.26 25.63
N MET A 423 7.68 -2.44 26.11
CA MET A 423 6.31 -2.93 26.10
C MET A 423 6.08 -3.90 27.26
N THR A 424 4.82 -4.23 27.53
CA THR A 424 4.42 -5.27 28.51
C THR A 424 3.38 -6.22 27.92
N ASN A 425 3.36 -7.47 28.40
CA ASN A 425 2.30 -8.43 28.14
C ASN A 425 0.94 -7.87 28.58
N ALA A 426 0.88 -7.19 29.73
CA ALA A 426 -0.36 -6.63 30.28
C ALA A 426 -1.03 -5.64 29.33
N ALA A 427 -0.27 -4.69 28.75
CA ALA A 427 -0.82 -3.71 27.80
C ALA A 427 -1.30 -4.37 26.50
N VAL A 428 -0.55 -5.33 25.96
CA VAL A 428 -0.94 -6.06 24.75
C VAL A 428 -2.19 -6.93 25.01
N ILE A 429 -2.29 -7.55 26.19
CA ILE A 429 -3.49 -8.28 26.60
C ILE A 429 -4.70 -7.34 26.70
N ALA A 430 -4.55 -6.16 27.31
CA ALA A 430 -5.61 -5.16 27.39
C ALA A 430 -6.08 -4.72 26.00
N MET A 431 -5.15 -4.42 25.08
CA MET A 431 -5.44 -4.15 23.67
C MET A 431 -6.30 -5.25 23.03
N SER A 432 -5.92 -6.52 23.21
CA SER A 432 -6.67 -7.64 22.65
C SER A 432 -8.11 -7.77 23.18
N LYS A 433 -8.36 -7.33 24.42
CA LYS A 433 -9.66 -7.40 25.09
C LYS A 433 -10.54 -6.21 24.72
N ASN A 434 -9.97 -5.01 24.67
CA ASN A 434 -10.68 -3.77 24.42
C ASN A 434 -10.94 -3.54 22.92
N CYS A 435 -10.09 -4.09 22.04
CA CYS A 435 -10.20 -3.97 20.59
C CYS A 435 -10.30 -5.36 19.89
N PRO A 436 -11.34 -6.16 20.15
CA PRO A 436 -11.47 -7.53 19.58
C PRO A 436 -11.67 -7.54 18.05
N ASP A 437 -12.02 -6.39 17.47
CA ASP A 437 -12.27 -6.21 16.03
C ASP A 437 -11.00 -5.89 15.22
N LEU A 438 -9.82 -5.93 15.85
CA LEU A 438 -8.54 -5.76 15.17
C LEU A 438 -8.38 -6.72 13.98
N VAL A 439 -8.03 -6.12 12.84
CA VAL A 439 -7.73 -6.79 11.57
C VAL A 439 -6.22 -6.76 11.30
N VAL A 440 -5.55 -5.69 11.73
CA VAL A 440 -4.10 -5.50 11.59
C VAL A 440 -3.53 -5.12 12.95
N PHE A 441 -2.60 -5.93 13.46
CA PHE A 441 -1.84 -5.64 14.66
C PHE A 441 -0.35 -5.74 14.33
N ARG A 442 0.34 -4.61 14.35
CA ARG A 442 1.78 -4.54 14.07
C ARG A 442 2.46 -3.79 15.21
N LEU A 443 3.13 -4.55 16.06
CA LEU A 443 3.95 -4.02 17.14
C LEU A 443 5.41 -4.23 16.75
N CYS A 444 6.20 -3.16 16.85
CA CYS A 444 7.62 -3.13 16.52
C CYS A 444 8.39 -2.55 17.71
N ILE A 445 8.95 -3.44 18.52
CA ILE A 445 9.84 -3.13 19.63
C ILE A 445 11.24 -3.01 19.05
N MET A 446 11.81 -1.81 19.10
CA MET A 446 12.99 -1.44 18.30
C MET A 446 14.29 -2.08 18.77
N GLY A 447 14.36 -2.60 20.00
CA GLY A 447 15.48 -3.41 20.49
C GLY A 447 15.32 -4.92 20.25
N ARG A 448 16.43 -5.61 20.04
CA ARG A 448 16.47 -7.06 19.83
C ARG A 448 16.17 -7.82 21.11
N HIS A 449 15.31 -8.84 21.01
CA HIS A 449 15.01 -9.76 22.12
C HIS A 449 14.62 -9.06 23.44
N LEU A 450 13.96 -7.89 23.37
CA LEU A 450 13.53 -7.18 24.57
C LEU A 450 12.33 -7.88 25.22
N PRO A 451 12.42 -8.29 26.51
CA PRO A 451 11.31 -8.89 27.22
C PRO A 451 10.25 -7.86 27.61
N ASP A 452 9.18 -8.33 28.26
CA ASP A 452 8.35 -7.47 29.09
C ASP A 452 9.24 -6.73 30.09
N HIS A 453 9.30 -5.40 29.99
CA HIS A 453 10.27 -4.62 30.77
C HIS A 453 9.93 -4.55 32.28
N VAL A 454 8.73 -4.98 32.69
CA VAL A 454 8.30 -5.02 34.09
C VAL A 454 8.51 -6.42 34.67
N THR A 455 8.10 -7.47 33.95
CA THR A 455 8.17 -8.84 34.47
C THR A 455 9.44 -9.59 34.06
N ASN A 456 10.20 -9.07 33.09
CA ASN A 456 11.29 -9.76 32.39
C ASN A 456 10.89 -11.08 31.71
N GLU A 457 9.59 -11.33 31.54
CA GLU A 457 9.10 -12.51 30.83
C GLU A 457 9.10 -12.28 29.30
N PRO A 458 9.17 -13.35 28.50
CA PRO A 458 8.88 -13.27 27.07
C PRO A 458 7.49 -12.68 26.81
N MET A 459 7.32 -12.04 25.66
CA MET A 459 6.06 -11.43 25.24
C MET A 459 5.02 -12.43 24.68
N ASP A 460 5.19 -13.71 24.97
CA ASP A 460 4.40 -14.81 24.42
C ASP A 460 2.91 -14.70 24.76
N GLU A 461 2.59 -14.29 26.00
CA GLU A 461 1.19 -14.20 26.45
C GLU A 461 0.47 -13.00 25.84
N GLY A 462 1.16 -11.88 25.63
CA GLY A 462 0.65 -10.69 24.96
C GLY A 462 0.24 -11.01 23.52
N PHE A 463 1.17 -11.48 22.70
CA PHE A 463 0.86 -11.87 21.32
C PHE A 463 -0.10 -13.06 21.25
N GLY A 464 -0.01 -14.00 22.20
CA GLY A 464 -0.97 -15.08 22.37
C GLY A 464 -2.40 -14.56 22.58
N ALA A 465 -2.58 -13.54 23.41
CA ALA A 465 -3.89 -12.93 23.66
C ALA A 465 -4.45 -12.23 22.41
N ILE A 466 -3.60 -11.55 21.62
CA ILE A 466 -4.00 -10.93 20.35
C ILE A 466 -4.61 -11.98 19.41
N VAL A 467 -3.92 -13.08 19.14
CA VAL A 467 -4.45 -14.12 18.24
C VAL A 467 -5.63 -14.90 18.84
N LYS A 468 -5.71 -15.00 20.18
CA LYS A 468 -6.83 -15.62 20.89
C LYS A 468 -8.09 -14.76 20.83
N ASN A 469 -8.01 -13.44 21.01
CA ASN A 469 -9.18 -12.58 21.16
C ASN A 469 -9.58 -11.88 19.86
N CYS A 470 -8.61 -11.48 19.03
CA CYS A 470 -8.85 -10.73 17.79
C CYS A 470 -9.16 -11.68 16.63
N LYS A 471 -10.38 -12.20 16.57
CA LYS A 471 -10.76 -13.25 15.60
C LYS A 471 -10.78 -12.80 14.14
N LYS A 472 -10.77 -11.49 13.89
CA LYS A 472 -10.73 -10.88 12.55
C LYS A 472 -9.30 -10.59 12.06
N LEU A 473 -8.28 -10.92 12.85
CA LEU A 473 -6.89 -10.62 12.54
C LEU A 473 -6.43 -11.30 11.25
N THR A 474 -5.98 -10.50 10.29
CA THR A 474 -5.45 -10.97 9.01
C THR A 474 -3.99 -10.60 8.78
N ARG A 475 -3.47 -9.61 9.52
CA ARG A 475 -2.06 -9.19 9.45
C ARG A 475 -1.49 -9.02 10.85
N LEU A 476 -0.38 -9.69 11.09
CA LEU A 476 0.34 -9.66 12.36
C LEU A 476 1.82 -9.34 12.10
N ALA A 477 2.39 -8.39 12.83
CA ALA A 477 3.84 -8.25 12.95
C ALA A 477 4.21 -8.38 14.42
N VAL A 478 5.21 -9.24 14.69
CA VAL A 478 5.67 -9.57 16.05
C VAL A 478 7.13 -9.16 16.22
N SER A 479 7.48 -8.76 17.44
CA SER A 479 8.80 -8.28 17.85
C SER A 479 8.98 -8.46 19.36
N GLY A 480 10.20 -8.24 19.87
CA GLY A 480 10.56 -8.46 21.28
C GLY A 480 11.02 -9.89 21.54
N LEU A 481 11.24 -10.24 22.81
CA LEU A 481 11.60 -11.59 23.21
C LEU A 481 10.39 -12.52 23.06
N LEU A 482 10.42 -13.38 22.05
CA LEU A 482 9.37 -14.37 21.79
C LEU A 482 9.98 -15.76 21.69
N THR A 483 9.36 -16.71 22.37
CA THR A 483 9.73 -18.12 22.30
C THR A 483 8.82 -18.87 21.33
N ASP A 484 9.10 -20.14 21.09
CA ASP A 484 8.25 -21.02 20.29
C ASP A 484 6.80 -21.09 20.80
N LYS A 485 6.57 -20.75 22.09
CA LYS A 485 5.24 -20.69 22.70
C LYS A 485 4.35 -19.64 22.04
N ALA A 486 4.85 -18.43 21.73
CA ALA A 486 4.08 -17.43 20.99
C ALA A 486 3.58 -17.98 19.64
N PHE A 487 4.47 -18.65 18.92
CA PHE A 487 4.16 -19.22 17.61
C PHE A 487 3.22 -20.42 17.69
N SER A 488 3.27 -21.20 18.78
CA SER A 488 2.26 -22.22 19.07
C SER A 488 0.86 -21.61 19.19
N TYR A 489 0.72 -20.45 19.85
CA TYR A 489 -0.54 -19.72 19.92
C TYR A 489 -0.96 -19.17 18.57
N ILE A 490 -0.03 -18.60 17.80
CA ILE A 490 -0.30 -18.12 16.43
C ILE A 490 -0.83 -19.27 15.57
N GLY A 491 -0.14 -20.42 15.56
CA GLY A 491 -0.58 -21.61 14.85
C GLY A 491 -1.94 -22.13 15.33
N GLN A 492 -2.19 -22.13 16.64
CA GLN A 492 -3.44 -22.64 17.21
C GLN A 492 -4.64 -21.74 16.92
N TYR A 493 -4.49 -20.41 17.04
CA TYR A 493 -5.62 -19.48 17.03
C TYR A 493 -5.67 -18.56 15.79
N GLY A 494 -4.55 -18.31 15.12
CA GLY A 494 -4.40 -17.38 14.00
C GLY A 494 -4.99 -17.86 12.66
N LYS A 495 -6.19 -18.45 12.66
CA LYS A 495 -6.76 -19.12 11.48
C LYS A 495 -7.09 -18.21 10.30
N LEU A 496 -7.20 -16.90 10.53
CA LEU A 496 -7.44 -15.89 9.50
C LEU A 496 -6.18 -15.10 9.10
N VAL A 497 -5.04 -15.34 9.75
CA VAL A 497 -3.78 -14.65 9.46
C VAL A 497 -3.34 -14.97 8.03
N ARG A 498 -3.10 -13.92 7.24
CA ARG A 498 -2.66 -13.97 5.85
C ARG A 498 -1.26 -13.40 5.66
N THR A 499 -0.88 -12.43 6.48
CA THR A 499 0.44 -11.81 6.45
C THR A 499 1.02 -11.88 7.85
N LEU A 500 2.18 -12.53 7.98
CA LEU A 500 2.94 -12.58 9.22
C LEU A 500 4.35 -12.04 8.97
N SER A 501 4.74 -11.00 9.71
CA SER A 501 6.10 -10.49 9.74
C SER A 501 6.74 -10.80 11.09
N VAL A 502 7.95 -11.37 11.10
CA VAL A 502 8.66 -11.85 12.28
C VAL A 502 10.09 -11.33 12.24
N ALA A 503 10.56 -10.72 13.33
CA ALA A 503 11.96 -10.32 13.47
C ALA A 503 12.46 -10.71 14.86
N PHE A 504 13.68 -11.24 14.95
CA PHE A 504 14.38 -11.53 16.21
C PHE A 504 13.58 -12.40 17.19
N ALA A 505 12.92 -13.46 16.70
CA ALA A 505 11.94 -14.21 17.48
C ALA A 505 12.01 -15.73 17.25
N GLY A 506 11.59 -16.48 18.26
CA GLY A 506 11.63 -17.94 18.29
C GLY A 506 12.93 -18.47 18.87
N ASN A 507 12.87 -19.71 19.37
CA ASN A 507 14.02 -20.43 19.94
C ASN A 507 14.46 -21.59 19.05
N SER A 508 13.55 -22.16 18.25
CA SER A 508 13.83 -23.30 17.38
C SER A 508 12.94 -23.35 16.14
N ASP A 509 13.19 -24.34 15.29
CA ASP A 509 12.36 -24.67 14.13
C ASP A 509 10.88 -24.94 14.46
N LEU A 510 10.55 -25.30 15.70
CA LEU A 510 9.18 -25.55 16.13
C LEU A 510 8.28 -24.31 15.95
N ALA A 511 8.82 -23.11 16.19
CA ALA A 511 8.09 -21.86 16.02
C ALA A 511 7.49 -21.74 14.62
N LEU A 512 8.33 -21.82 13.59
CA LEU A 512 7.88 -21.70 12.22
C LEU A 512 7.03 -22.90 11.78
N LYS A 513 7.32 -24.10 12.28
CA LYS A 513 6.46 -25.28 12.08
C LYS A 513 5.03 -25.04 12.56
N TYR A 514 4.83 -24.52 13.77
CA TYR A 514 3.48 -24.22 14.28
C TYR A 514 2.72 -23.24 13.40
N VAL A 515 3.39 -22.25 12.85
CA VAL A 515 2.79 -21.28 11.92
C VAL A 515 2.38 -21.96 10.62
N LEU A 516 3.28 -22.69 9.98
CA LEU A 516 3.06 -23.30 8.65
C LEU A 516 1.99 -24.39 8.70
N GLU A 517 1.93 -25.19 9.77
CA GLU A 517 0.90 -26.22 9.96
C GLU A 517 -0.42 -25.64 10.50
N GLY A 518 -0.35 -24.55 11.27
CA GLY A 518 -1.48 -24.01 12.02
C GLY A 518 -2.28 -22.90 11.32
N CYS A 519 -1.67 -22.16 10.38
CA CYS A 519 -2.26 -20.98 9.74
C CYS A 519 -2.70 -21.24 8.29
N PRO A 520 -3.90 -21.81 8.04
CA PRO A 520 -4.30 -22.29 6.71
C PRO A 520 -4.53 -21.17 5.67
N LYS A 521 -4.67 -19.92 6.09
CA LYS A 521 -4.91 -18.77 5.21
C LYS A 521 -3.65 -17.93 4.97
N LEU A 522 -2.49 -18.40 5.43
CA LEU A 522 -1.24 -17.67 5.27
C LEU A 522 -0.91 -17.49 3.78
N GLN A 523 -0.54 -16.26 3.41
CA GLN A 523 -0.22 -15.89 2.04
C GLN A 523 1.15 -15.22 1.92
N LYS A 524 1.57 -14.48 2.94
CA LYS A 524 2.84 -13.77 2.98
C LYS A 524 3.50 -14.07 4.31
N LEU A 525 4.70 -14.60 4.26
CA LEU A 525 5.51 -14.84 5.44
C LEU A 525 6.85 -14.16 5.25
N GLU A 526 7.17 -13.29 6.19
CA GLU A 526 8.29 -12.36 6.12
C GLU A 526 9.09 -12.51 7.42
N ILE A 527 10.26 -13.14 7.37
CA ILE A 527 11.05 -13.46 8.56
C ILE A 527 12.47 -12.95 8.41
N ARG A 528 12.99 -12.37 9.47
CA ARG A 528 14.37 -11.86 9.55
C ARG A 528 15.00 -12.22 10.88
N ASP A 529 16.29 -12.58 10.87
CA ASP A 529 17.12 -12.77 12.06
C ASP A 529 16.47 -13.72 13.10
N CYS A 530 15.98 -14.87 12.63
CA CYS A 530 15.33 -15.89 13.47
C CYS A 530 16.08 -17.22 13.39
N PRO A 531 16.11 -18.03 14.46
CA PRO A 531 16.83 -19.31 14.49
C PRO A 531 16.06 -20.43 13.78
N PHE A 532 15.53 -20.16 12.59
CA PHE A 532 14.78 -21.10 11.75
C PHE A 532 15.69 -21.64 10.66
N GLY A 533 15.84 -22.96 10.59
CA GLY A 533 16.61 -23.69 9.60
C GLY A 533 15.78 -24.68 8.79
N ASP A 534 16.45 -25.72 8.28
CA ASP A 534 15.85 -26.54 7.23
C ASP A 534 14.66 -27.39 7.70
N LEU A 535 14.58 -27.77 8.98
CA LEU A 535 13.47 -28.56 9.48
C LEU A 535 12.17 -27.75 9.47
N SER A 536 12.23 -26.47 9.85
CA SER A 536 11.07 -25.59 9.74
C SER A 536 10.71 -25.31 8.29
N LEU A 537 11.70 -25.08 7.41
CA LEU A 537 11.44 -24.90 5.98
C LEU A 537 10.74 -26.13 5.37
N ARG A 538 11.16 -27.36 5.71
CA ARG A 538 10.51 -28.59 5.22
C ARG A 538 9.09 -28.80 5.76
N SER A 539 8.78 -28.30 6.96
CA SER A 539 7.44 -28.45 7.52
C SER A 539 6.34 -27.77 6.68
N GLY A 540 6.69 -26.72 5.93
CA GLY A 540 5.77 -25.97 5.08
C GLY A 540 5.53 -26.52 3.68
N VAL A 541 6.13 -27.65 3.29
CA VAL A 541 6.05 -28.21 1.93
C VAL A 541 4.59 -28.37 1.44
N HIS A 542 3.70 -28.78 2.35
CA HIS A 542 2.27 -28.95 2.07
C HIS A 542 1.51 -27.61 1.86
N HIS A 543 2.12 -26.47 2.21
CA HIS A 543 1.47 -25.17 2.26
C HIS A 543 2.00 -24.15 1.24
N TYR A 544 3.26 -24.24 0.79
CA TYR A 544 3.89 -23.20 -0.04
C TYR A 544 3.14 -22.85 -1.33
N TYR A 545 2.48 -23.81 -1.98
CA TYR A 545 1.65 -23.52 -3.16
C TYR A 545 0.40 -22.67 -2.87
N ASN A 546 -0.05 -22.59 -1.62
CA ASN A 546 -1.15 -21.73 -1.21
C ASN A 546 -0.67 -20.31 -0.86
N MET A 547 0.63 -20.14 -0.63
CA MET A 547 1.24 -18.87 -0.33
C MET A 547 1.53 -18.07 -1.60
N ARG A 548 1.57 -16.75 -1.45
CA ARG A 548 2.06 -15.83 -2.48
C ARG A 548 3.58 -15.81 -2.50
N PHE A 549 4.18 -15.65 -1.33
CA PHE A 549 5.61 -15.75 -1.16
C PHE A 549 6.00 -16.04 0.30
N LEU A 550 7.22 -16.52 0.46
CA LEU A 550 7.96 -16.62 1.72
C LEU A 550 9.30 -15.90 1.55
N TRP A 551 9.66 -15.10 2.55
CA TRP A 551 10.94 -14.42 2.64
C TRP A 551 11.60 -14.79 3.97
N LEU A 552 12.83 -15.29 3.92
CA LEU A 552 13.71 -15.47 5.09
C LEU A 552 15.01 -14.74 4.83
N SER A 553 15.46 -13.90 5.76
CA SER A 553 16.78 -13.29 5.72
C SER A 553 17.52 -13.50 7.05
N SER A 554 18.82 -13.76 7.00
CA SER A 554 19.66 -13.97 8.18
C SER A 554 19.10 -15.07 9.10
N CYS A 555 18.63 -16.16 8.49
CA CYS A 555 18.11 -17.35 9.18
C CYS A 555 19.10 -18.51 9.07
N ARG A 556 18.83 -19.66 9.70
CA ARG A 556 19.71 -20.84 9.71
C ARG A 556 19.41 -21.85 8.59
N VAL A 557 18.87 -21.38 7.48
CA VAL A 557 18.51 -22.22 6.33
C VAL A 557 19.75 -22.47 5.48
N THR A 558 19.98 -23.71 5.08
CA THR A 558 21.13 -24.11 4.26
C THR A 558 20.79 -24.14 2.77
N LEU A 559 21.82 -24.06 1.93
CA LEU A 559 21.65 -24.23 0.48
C LEU A 559 21.05 -25.61 0.13
N GLN A 560 21.47 -26.66 0.84
CA GLN A 560 20.94 -28.02 0.66
C GLN A 560 19.45 -28.09 1.01
N GLY A 561 19.03 -27.42 2.09
CA GLY A 561 17.63 -27.28 2.47
C GLY A 561 16.80 -26.64 1.36
N CYS A 562 17.29 -25.54 0.76
CA CYS A 562 16.64 -24.87 -0.36
C CYS A 562 16.55 -25.75 -1.61
N GLN A 563 17.63 -26.46 -1.97
CA GLN A 563 17.65 -27.39 -3.11
C GLN A 563 16.63 -28.52 -2.95
N GLU A 564 16.47 -29.04 -1.74
CA GLU A 564 15.48 -30.09 -1.45
C GLU A 564 14.04 -29.57 -1.64
N ILE A 565 13.74 -28.33 -1.23
CA ILE A 565 12.45 -27.70 -1.51
C ILE A 565 12.23 -27.54 -3.02
N ALA A 566 13.21 -27.02 -3.75
CA ALA A 566 13.12 -26.83 -5.21
C ALA A 566 12.84 -28.17 -5.93
N ARG A 567 13.52 -29.24 -5.50
CA ARG A 567 13.33 -30.61 -6.02
C ARG A 567 11.93 -31.16 -5.72
N GLN A 568 11.40 -30.91 -4.53
CA GLN A 568 10.07 -31.39 -4.12
C GLN A 568 8.93 -30.55 -4.74
N LEU A 569 9.15 -29.26 -5.01
CA LEU A 569 8.13 -28.31 -5.45
C LEU A 569 8.54 -27.62 -6.77
N PRO A 570 8.49 -28.30 -7.93
CA PRO A 570 9.05 -27.79 -9.20
C PRO A 570 8.31 -26.60 -9.82
N ARG A 571 7.15 -26.18 -9.29
CA ARG A 571 6.44 -24.95 -9.71
C ARG A 571 6.61 -23.79 -8.73
N LEU A 572 7.42 -23.99 -7.70
CA LEU A 572 7.86 -22.97 -6.77
C LEU A 572 9.21 -22.46 -7.26
N VAL A 573 9.33 -21.15 -7.45
CA VAL A 573 10.62 -20.52 -7.72
C VAL A 573 11.29 -20.30 -6.37
N VAL A 574 12.53 -20.77 -6.25
CA VAL A 574 13.35 -20.70 -5.04
C VAL A 574 14.56 -19.84 -5.38
N GLU A 575 14.52 -18.56 -4.99
CA GLU A 575 15.62 -17.62 -5.20
C GLU A 575 16.48 -17.50 -3.94
N VAL A 576 17.77 -17.74 -4.09
CA VAL A 576 18.80 -17.44 -3.09
C VAL A 576 19.47 -16.13 -3.50
N ILE A 577 19.46 -15.16 -2.60
CA ILE A 577 20.02 -13.82 -2.82
C ILE A 577 21.28 -13.69 -1.97
N SER A 578 22.42 -13.49 -2.62
CA SER A 578 23.70 -13.24 -1.98
C SER A 578 23.70 -11.88 -1.29
N GLY A 579 24.41 -11.75 -0.16
CA GLY A 579 24.67 -10.45 0.45
C GLY A 579 25.80 -9.72 -0.24
N ASP A 580 25.79 -8.39 -0.18
CA ASP A 580 26.83 -7.51 -0.74
C ASP A 580 28.15 -7.53 0.07
N GLU A 581 28.22 -8.29 1.17
CA GLU A 581 29.43 -8.41 1.97
C GLU A 581 30.37 -9.48 1.40
N GLU A 582 31.30 -9.04 0.56
CA GLU A 582 32.59 -9.73 0.36
C GLU A 582 33.29 -9.89 1.72
N GLY A 583 33.03 -11.00 2.42
CA GLY A 583 33.82 -11.36 3.62
C GLY A 583 33.09 -12.04 4.78
N SER A 584 31.77 -12.25 4.74
CA SER A 584 31.11 -13.05 5.77
C SER A 584 31.28 -14.56 5.47
N GLU A 585 32.32 -15.15 6.05
CA GLU A 585 32.47 -16.60 6.17
C GLU A 585 31.35 -17.18 7.07
N THR A 586 30.17 -17.43 6.52
CA THR A 586 29.23 -18.43 7.09
C THR A 586 28.84 -19.40 5.98
N GLY A 587 29.79 -20.23 5.56
CA GLY A 587 29.72 -21.09 4.37
C GLY A 587 28.66 -22.20 4.36
N GLU A 588 27.67 -22.19 5.26
CA GLU A 588 26.59 -23.19 5.32
C GLU A 588 25.18 -22.61 5.13
N HIS A 589 24.94 -21.34 5.51
CA HIS A 589 23.61 -20.74 5.50
C HIS A 589 23.40 -19.74 4.36
N VAL A 590 22.19 -19.69 3.81
CA VAL A 590 21.81 -18.70 2.80
C VAL A 590 21.54 -17.34 3.47
N ASN A 591 22.03 -16.25 2.87
CA ASN A 591 21.79 -14.91 3.40
C ASN A 591 20.30 -14.57 3.32
N THR A 592 19.73 -14.63 2.12
CA THR A 592 18.31 -14.39 1.88
C THR A 592 17.72 -15.46 0.98
N LEU A 593 16.56 -15.97 1.37
CA LEU A 593 15.72 -16.89 0.62
C LEU A 593 14.40 -16.23 0.28
N TYR A 594 14.07 -16.17 -1.00
CA TYR A 594 12.77 -15.74 -1.48
C TYR A 594 12.11 -16.85 -2.30
N MET A 595 10.95 -17.33 -1.82
CA MET A 595 10.20 -18.37 -2.50
C MET A 595 8.83 -17.86 -2.94
N TYR A 596 8.43 -18.16 -4.16
CA TYR A 596 7.10 -17.81 -4.65
C TYR A 596 6.63 -18.79 -5.72
N ARG A 597 5.31 -18.99 -5.82
CA ARG A 597 4.74 -19.84 -6.87
C ARG A 597 4.68 -19.08 -8.20
N SER A 598 5.03 -19.74 -9.30
CA SER A 598 4.94 -19.18 -10.64
C SER A 598 4.25 -20.16 -11.60
N LEU A 599 3.37 -19.62 -12.46
CA LEU A 599 2.77 -20.38 -13.56
C LEU A 599 3.66 -20.45 -14.81
N ASP A 600 4.70 -19.63 -14.87
CA ASP A 600 5.59 -19.48 -16.02
C ASP A 600 7.04 -19.88 -15.69
N GLY A 601 7.27 -20.41 -14.48
CA GLY A 601 8.58 -20.88 -14.03
C GLY A 601 9.50 -19.74 -13.55
N PRO A 602 10.83 -19.96 -13.56
CA PRO A 602 11.83 -18.97 -13.23
C PRO A 602 11.72 -17.71 -14.09
N ARG A 603 12.04 -16.55 -13.51
CA ARG A 603 12.08 -15.27 -14.25
C ARG A 603 13.32 -15.20 -15.15
N ALA A 604 13.26 -14.36 -16.18
CA ALA A 604 14.33 -14.21 -17.17
C ALA A 604 15.34 -13.10 -16.84
N ASP A 605 14.96 -12.15 -15.99
CA ASP A 605 15.71 -10.96 -15.59
C ASP A 605 16.43 -11.17 -14.25
N VAL A 606 17.14 -12.30 -14.11
CA VAL A 606 17.85 -12.67 -12.88
C VAL A 606 19.20 -11.93 -12.83
N PRO A 607 19.46 -11.10 -11.80
CA PRO A 607 20.76 -10.46 -11.64
C PRO A 607 21.82 -11.44 -11.10
N SER A 608 23.10 -11.08 -11.22
CA SER A 608 24.24 -11.96 -10.87
C SER A 608 24.28 -12.40 -9.40
N PHE A 609 23.75 -11.58 -8.48
CA PHE A 609 23.69 -11.87 -7.05
C PHE A 609 22.47 -12.72 -6.65
N VAL A 610 21.63 -13.14 -7.62
CA VAL A 610 20.50 -14.03 -7.39
C VAL A 610 20.73 -15.37 -8.09
N GLN A 611 20.61 -16.45 -7.33
CA GLN A 611 20.63 -17.81 -7.85
C GLN A 611 19.22 -18.43 -7.73
N ILE A 612 18.66 -18.88 -8.85
CA ILE A 612 17.43 -19.68 -8.85
C ILE A 612 17.80 -21.16 -8.85
N LEU A 613 17.24 -21.92 -7.90
CA LEU A 613 17.52 -23.35 -7.69
C LEU A 613 16.58 -24.30 -8.44
#